data_AF-A0A5P0ZFN5-F1
#
_entry.id   AF-A0A5P0ZFN5-F1
#
_cell.length_a   1.000
_cell.length_b   1.000
_cell.length_c   1.000
_cell.angle_alpha   90.00
_cell.angle_beta   90.00
_cell.angle_gamma   90.00
#
_symmetry.space_group_name_H-M   'P 1'
#
loop_
_entity.id
_entity.type
_entity.pdbx_description
1 polymer ?
#
loop_
_entity_poly.entity_id
_entity_poly.type
_entity_poly.pdbx_seq_one_letter_code
_entity_poly.pdbx_strand_id
1 'polypeptide(L)'
;MMKSNKIPILFFIVTLMLSVTFVISYNRINADTRGPVKEVMFSANKLVKAHNINFEILDVKKTNTNDTTEVAVLMHVVRTGNSNFGFKANNNNFIENVWLNIPYSNQVHPEPFPTDELGHRVTFHDIQNKKDMKPILKFQTDKKQLDKSKNARVSFMIPNGKHYTKYSLLIN
;
A
#
# COMPACT_ATOMS: atom_id res chain seq x y z
N MET A 1 64.80 -1.75 20.53
CA MET A 1 63.72 -0.74 20.66
C MET A 1 62.65 -1.05 19.63
N MET A 2 61.59 -1.80 19.99
CA MET A 2 60.52 -2.18 19.05
C MET A 2 59.63 -0.96 18.77
N LYS A 3 59.58 -0.51 17.50
CA LYS A 3 58.58 0.46 17.05
C LYS A 3 57.20 -0.17 17.21
N SER A 4 56.39 0.37 18.12
CA SER A 4 54.97 0.01 18.22
C SER A 4 54.29 0.36 16.89
N ASN A 5 53.92 -0.65 16.11
CA ASN A 5 53.12 -0.48 14.91
C ASN A 5 51.69 -0.11 15.35
N LYS A 6 51.41 1.19 15.43
CA LYS A 6 50.09 1.73 15.81
C LYS A 6 49.03 1.54 14.72
N ILE A 7 49.43 1.11 13.52
CA ILE A 7 48.57 0.88 12.34
C ILE A 7 47.43 -0.13 12.62
N PRO A 8 47.67 -1.34 13.16
CA PRO A 8 46.61 -2.29 13.50
C PRO A 8 45.64 -1.76 14.57
N ILE A 9 46.14 -0.98 15.54
CA ILE A 9 45.29 -0.37 16.58
C ILE A 9 44.37 0.69 15.95
N LEU A 10 44.91 1.52 15.06
CA LEU A 10 44.12 2.51 14.34
C LEU A 10 43.06 1.85 13.44
N PHE A 11 43.43 0.78 12.73
CA PHE A 11 42.50 0.02 11.89
C PHE A 11 41.36 -0.59 12.71
N PHE A 12 41.68 -1.15 13.88
CA PHE A 12 40.67 -1.68 14.80
C PHE A 12 39.70 -0.60 15.29
N ILE A 13 40.21 0.58 15.68
CA ILE A 13 39.38 1.71 16.14
C ILE A 13 38.45 2.19 15.02
N VAL A 14 38.95 2.34 13.80
CA VAL A 14 38.13 2.77 12.65
C VAL A 14 37.04 1.76 12.35
N THR A 15 37.39 0.46 12.34
CA THR A 15 36.42 -0.61 12.10
C THR A 15 35.34 -0.62 13.18
N LEU A 16 35.73 -0.47 14.44
CA LEU A 16 34.80 -0.41 15.57
C LEU A 16 33.85 0.78 15.46
N MET A 17 34.36 1.98 15.11
CA MET A 17 33.51 3.16 14.89
C MET A 17 32.53 2.96 13.74
N LEU A 18 32.95 2.35 12.64
CA LEU A 18 32.08 2.03 11.51
C LEU A 18 30.98 1.03 11.91
N SER A 19 31.33 -0.02 12.66
CA SER A 19 30.36 -1.00 13.16
C SER A 19 29.34 -0.36 14.10
N VAL A 20 29.77 0.51 15.02
CA VAL A 20 28.87 1.23 15.93
C VAL A 20 27.93 2.15 15.15
N THR A 21 28.47 2.91 14.18
CA THR A 21 27.67 3.82 13.35
C THR A 21 26.65 3.06 12.49
N PHE A 22 27.04 1.90 11.96
CA PHE A 22 26.16 1.01 11.22
C PHE A 22 25.03 0.48 12.11
N VAL A 23 25.34 -0.02 13.32
CA VAL A 23 24.33 -0.52 14.27
C VAL A 23 23.35 0.58 14.69
N ILE A 24 23.84 1.79 14.98
CA ILE A 24 22.99 2.94 15.33
C ILE A 24 22.06 3.30 14.16
N SER A 25 22.61 3.39 12.94
CA SER A 25 21.83 3.74 11.75
C SER A 25 20.80 2.67 11.41
N TYR A 26 21.20 1.39 11.48
CA TYR A 26 20.32 0.25 11.28
C TYR A 26 19.16 0.23 12.27
N ASN A 27 19.45 0.42 13.56
CA ASN A 27 18.41 0.48 14.59
C ASN A 27 17.52 1.70 14.44
N ARG A 28 18.06 2.87 14.10
CA ARG A 28 17.27 4.08 13.87
C ARG A 28 16.30 3.94 12.70
N ILE A 29 16.73 3.31 11.61
CA ILE A 29 15.88 3.06 10.43
C ILE A 29 14.80 2.02 10.77
N ASN A 30 15.14 0.97 11.55
CA ASN A 30 14.23 -0.15 11.84
C ASN A 30 13.39 -0.01 13.11
N ALA A 31 13.68 0.96 13.98
CA ALA A 31 12.86 1.24 15.16
C ALA A 31 11.54 1.94 14.80
N ASP A 32 11.53 2.73 13.73
CA ASP A 32 10.38 3.56 13.31
C ASP A 32 9.40 2.80 12.38
N THR A 33 9.81 1.64 11.85
CA THR A 33 9.01 0.81 10.93
C THR A 33 8.09 -0.19 11.63
N ARG A 34 8.12 -0.26 12.96
CA ARG A 34 7.39 -1.26 13.79
C ARG A 34 6.09 -0.76 14.40
N GLY A 35 5.56 0.38 13.97
CA GLY A 35 4.21 0.77 14.36
C GLY A 35 3.21 -0.26 13.80
N PRO A 36 2.29 -0.83 14.60
CA PRO A 36 1.25 -1.70 14.05
C PRO A 36 0.48 -0.92 12.99
N VAL A 37 0.35 -1.49 11.79
CA VAL A 37 -0.55 -0.95 10.77
C VAL A 37 -1.95 -1.03 11.38
N LYS A 38 -2.51 0.12 11.77
CA LYS A 38 -3.86 0.18 12.31
C LYS A 38 -4.81 -0.24 11.20
N GLU A 39 -5.46 -1.39 11.37
CA GLU A 39 -6.53 -1.81 10.47
C GLU A 39 -7.86 -1.19 10.94
N VAL A 40 -8.59 -0.58 10.01
CA VAL A 40 -9.91 0.02 10.23
C VAL A 40 -10.88 -0.64 9.26
N MET A 41 -11.84 -1.37 9.80
CA MET A 41 -12.94 -1.91 9.01
C MET A 41 -13.94 -0.80 8.70
N PHE A 42 -14.43 -0.75 7.47
CA PHE A 42 -15.47 0.19 7.05
C PHE A 42 -16.50 -0.49 6.17
N SER A 43 -17.61 0.21 5.89
CA SER A 43 -18.71 -0.27 5.05
C SER A 43 -18.70 0.45 3.71
N ALA A 44 -19.18 -0.22 2.66
CA ALA A 44 -19.38 0.40 1.34
C ALA A 44 -20.33 1.60 1.42
N ASN A 45 -20.23 2.53 0.47
CA ASN A 45 -21.03 3.76 0.39
C ASN A 45 -20.94 4.65 1.64
N LYS A 46 -19.79 4.63 2.32
CA LYS A 46 -19.48 5.51 3.44
C LYS A 46 -18.20 6.30 3.17
N LEU A 47 -18.30 7.62 3.26
CA LEU A 47 -17.16 8.53 3.19
C LEU A 47 -16.16 8.24 4.31
N VAL A 48 -14.99 7.79 3.93
CA VAL A 48 -13.84 7.70 4.80
C VAL A 48 -13.00 8.96 4.62
N LYS A 49 -12.83 9.72 5.70
CA LYS A 49 -11.93 10.87 5.76
C LYS A 49 -10.58 10.42 6.30
N ALA A 50 -9.60 10.26 5.42
CA ALA A 50 -8.26 9.84 5.78
C ALA A 50 -7.24 10.97 5.56
N HIS A 51 -5.99 10.72 5.92
CA HIS A 51 -4.93 11.71 5.78
C HIS A 51 -4.68 12.03 4.30
N ASN A 52 -4.88 13.29 3.91
CA ASN A 52 -4.66 13.84 2.55
C ASN A 52 -5.49 13.20 1.42
N ILE A 53 -6.46 12.35 1.77
CA ILE A 53 -7.37 11.71 0.82
C ILE A 53 -8.68 11.34 1.53
N ASN A 54 -9.80 11.62 0.88
CA ASN A 54 -11.10 11.08 1.23
C ASN A 54 -11.45 10.03 0.17
N PHE A 55 -12.13 8.97 0.58
CA PHE A 55 -12.57 7.96 -0.38
C PHE A 55 -13.83 7.24 0.06
N GLU A 56 -14.47 6.63 -0.92
CA GLU A 56 -15.60 5.71 -0.78
C GLU A 56 -15.36 4.52 -1.69
N ILE A 57 -15.79 3.33 -1.26
CA ILE A 57 -16.04 2.23 -2.19
C ILE A 57 -17.53 2.25 -2.47
N LEU A 58 -17.89 2.64 -3.69
CA LEU A 58 -19.29 2.78 -4.12
C LEU A 58 -19.88 1.41 -4.44
N ASP A 59 -19.12 0.58 -5.14
CA ASP A 59 -19.59 -0.72 -5.59
C ASP A 59 -18.44 -1.74 -5.70
N VAL A 60 -18.78 -3.01 -5.50
CA VAL A 60 -17.89 -4.15 -5.71
C VAL A 60 -18.65 -5.21 -6.49
N LYS A 61 -18.25 -5.45 -7.74
CA LYS A 61 -18.83 -6.47 -8.61
C LYS A 61 -17.88 -7.66 -8.73
N LYS A 62 -18.45 -8.86 -8.69
CA LYS A 62 -17.73 -10.11 -8.93
C LYS A 62 -18.24 -10.73 -10.22
N THR A 63 -17.35 -10.99 -11.16
CA THR A 63 -17.66 -11.65 -12.43
C THR A 63 -16.83 -12.92 -12.52
N ASN A 64 -17.49 -14.06 -12.60
CA ASN A 64 -16.83 -15.35 -12.72
C ASN A 64 -16.66 -15.73 -14.19
N THR A 65 -15.44 -16.14 -14.57
CA THR A 65 -15.13 -16.63 -15.91
C THR A 65 -14.26 -17.88 -15.79
N ASN A 66 -14.82 -19.04 -16.12
CA ASN A 66 -14.15 -20.34 -15.95
C ASN A 66 -13.62 -20.53 -14.52
N ASP A 67 -12.30 -20.68 -14.37
CA ASP A 67 -11.60 -20.85 -13.10
C ASP A 67 -11.15 -19.53 -12.45
N THR A 68 -11.42 -18.38 -13.06
CA THR A 68 -11.06 -17.06 -12.52
C THR A 68 -12.28 -16.25 -12.09
N THR A 69 -12.07 -15.40 -11.10
CA THR A 69 -13.02 -14.36 -10.70
C THR A 69 -12.35 -13.01 -10.89
N GLU A 70 -13.00 -12.14 -11.66
CA GLU A 70 -12.71 -10.70 -11.69
C GLU A 70 -13.50 -10.04 -10.56
N VAL A 71 -12.81 -9.30 -9.69
CA VAL A 71 -13.42 -8.39 -8.73
C VAL A 71 -13.19 -6.97 -9.24
N ALA A 72 -14.27 -6.27 -9.59
CA ALA A 72 -14.23 -4.88 -10.02
C ALA A 72 -14.72 -3.98 -8.88
N VAL A 73 -13.88 -3.04 -8.44
CA VAL A 73 -14.14 -2.13 -7.33
C VAL A 73 -14.27 -0.72 -7.86
N LEU A 74 -15.47 -0.17 -7.83
CA LEU A 74 -15.72 1.24 -8.12
C LEU A 74 -15.44 2.06 -6.86
N MET A 75 -14.44 2.92 -6.93
CA MET A 75 -14.07 3.82 -5.86
C MET A 75 -14.46 5.26 -6.24
N HIS A 76 -14.76 6.08 -5.25
CA HIS A 76 -14.70 7.54 -5.37
C HIS A 76 -13.53 8.03 -4.52
N VAL A 77 -12.65 8.82 -5.11
CA VAL A 77 -11.41 9.27 -4.47
C VAL A 77 -11.29 10.77 -4.64
N VAL A 78 -11.22 11.48 -3.51
CA VAL A 78 -11.02 12.93 -3.45
C VAL A 78 -9.71 13.23 -2.72
N ARG A 79 -8.72 13.71 -3.44
CA ARG A 79 -7.43 14.14 -2.89
C ARG A 79 -7.59 15.48 -2.17
N THR A 80 -7.29 15.49 -0.88
CA THR A 80 -7.35 16.69 -0.02
C THR A 80 -5.97 17.28 0.26
N GLY A 81 -4.89 16.57 -0.05
CA GLY A 81 -3.51 17.05 0.03
C GLY A 81 -2.52 16.12 -0.71
N ASN A 82 -1.22 16.39 -0.61
CA ASN A 82 -0.20 15.50 -1.17
C ASN A 82 -0.01 14.26 -0.29
N SER A 83 0.12 13.08 -0.90
CA SER A 83 0.34 11.81 -0.21
C SER A 83 1.74 11.25 -0.48
N ASN A 84 2.10 10.19 0.26
CA ASN A 84 3.39 9.49 0.13
C ASN A 84 3.18 8.00 -0.20
N PHE A 85 2.33 7.70 -1.19
CA PHE A 85 2.00 6.32 -1.55
C PHE A 85 3.25 5.56 -2.05
N GLY A 86 3.31 4.25 -1.82
CA GLY A 86 4.47 3.43 -2.15
C GLY A 86 5.77 3.84 -1.46
N PHE A 87 5.70 4.50 -0.29
CA PHE A 87 6.86 5.05 0.43
C PHE A 87 7.67 6.09 -0.36
N LYS A 88 7.07 6.70 -1.40
CA LYS A 88 7.70 7.74 -2.23
C LYS A 88 7.16 9.11 -1.81
N ALA A 89 8.06 10.06 -1.55
CA ALA A 89 7.67 11.41 -1.15
C ALA A 89 6.84 12.10 -2.25
N ASN A 90 5.75 12.76 -1.85
CA ASN A 90 4.80 13.47 -2.74
C ASN A 90 4.20 12.60 -3.85
N ASN A 91 4.20 11.27 -3.69
CA ASN A 91 3.57 10.37 -4.63
C ASN A 91 2.08 10.22 -4.33
N ASN A 92 1.23 10.67 -5.26
CA ASN A 92 -0.23 10.56 -5.14
C ASN A 92 -0.79 9.29 -5.80
N ASN A 93 0.07 8.37 -6.27
CA ASN A 93 -0.35 7.12 -6.88
C ASN A 93 -0.94 6.13 -5.86
N PHE A 94 -2.20 6.32 -5.50
CA PHE A 94 -2.87 5.49 -4.51
C PHE A 94 -3.08 4.04 -4.93
N ILE A 95 -3.04 3.75 -6.23
CA ILE A 95 -3.29 2.40 -6.77
C ILE A 95 -2.25 1.39 -6.27
N GLU A 96 -1.00 1.81 -6.10
CA GLU A 96 0.10 0.98 -5.51
C GLU A 96 -0.24 0.47 -4.09
N ASN A 97 -1.24 1.07 -3.45
CA ASN A 97 -1.60 0.81 -2.07
C ASN A 97 -3.01 0.22 -1.90
N VAL A 98 -3.67 -0.17 -3.00
CA VAL A 98 -4.94 -0.90 -2.96
C VAL A 98 -4.69 -2.37 -3.28
N TRP A 99 -5.29 -3.26 -2.48
CA TRP A 99 -5.06 -4.70 -2.57
C TRP A 99 -6.34 -5.47 -2.33
N LEU A 100 -6.55 -6.54 -3.09
CA LEU A 100 -7.50 -7.58 -2.75
C LEU A 100 -6.78 -8.62 -1.85
N ASN A 101 -7.17 -8.71 -0.59
CA ASN A 101 -6.62 -9.66 0.36
C ASN A 101 -7.56 -10.86 0.48
N ILE A 102 -7.06 -12.04 0.15
CA ILE A 102 -7.79 -13.30 0.29
C ILE A 102 -7.06 -14.12 1.36
N PRO A 103 -7.63 -14.29 2.57
CA PRO A 103 -7.06 -15.12 3.61
C PRO A 103 -6.59 -16.49 3.11
N TYR A 104 -5.41 -16.92 3.56
CA TYR A 104 -4.76 -18.18 3.16
C TYR A 104 -4.49 -18.31 1.66
N SER A 105 -4.47 -17.18 0.95
CA SER A 105 -4.03 -17.04 -0.44
C SER A 105 -3.14 -15.80 -0.59
N ASN A 106 -2.74 -15.51 -1.83
CA ASN A 106 -1.97 -14.35 -2.22
C ASN A 106 -2.79 -13.06 -2.11
N GLN A 107 -2.11 -11.95 -1.81
CA GLN A 107 -2.66 -10.62 -2.02
C GLN A 107 -2.59 -10.30 -3.51
N VAL A 108 -3.69 -9.80 -4.06
CA VAL A 108 -3.83 -9.50 -5.48
C VAL A 108 -3.79 -7.98 -5.66
N HIS A 109 -2.86 -7.50 -6.48
CA HIS A 109 -2.78 -6.10 -6.88
C HIS A 109 -3.80 -5.82 -7.99
N PRO A 110 -4.35 -4.61 -8.11
CA PRO A 110 -5.21 -4.28 -9.25
C PRO A 110 -4.44 -4.37 -10.57
N GLU A 111 -5.17 -4.62 -11.64
CA GLU A 111 -4.68 -4.51 -13.02
C GLU A 111 -4.09 -3.11 -13.30
N PRO A 112 -3.08 -3.01 -14.17
CA PRO A 112 -2.30 -1.78 -14.36
C PRO A 112 -3.09 -0.65 -15.02
N PHE A 113 -4.24 -0.93 -15.62
CA PHE A 113 -5.02 0.02 -16.41
C PHE A 113 -6.45 0.14 -15.87
N PRO A 114 -6.64 0.83 -14.75
CA PRO A 114 -7.97 1.18 -14.26
C PRO A 114 -8.74 2.00 -15.29
N THR A 115 -10.07 1.94 -15.22
CA THR A 115 -10.95 2.76 -16.06
C THR A 115 -11.82 3.68 -15.20
N ASP A 116 -12.42 4.70 -15.79
CA ASP A 116 -13.51 5.45 -15.18
C ASP A 116 -14.86 4.76 -15.44
N GLU A 117 -15.95 5.36 -14.95
CA GLU A 117 -17.32 4.88 -15.15
C GLU A 117 -17.77 4.88 -16.63
N LEU A 118 -17.08 5.63 -17.49
CA LEU A 118 -17.33 5.70 -18.93
C LEU A 118 -16.48 4.70 -19.72
N GLY A 119 -15.62 3.93 -19.04
CA GLY A 119 -14.71 2.96 -19.66
C GLY A 119 -13.43 3.59 -20.22
N HIS A 120 -13.18 4.88 -19.99
CA HIS A 120 -11.91 5.49 -20.39
C HIS A 120 -10.82 5.06 -19.42
N ARG A 121 -9.64 4.80 -19.96
CA ARG A 121 -8.47 4.46 -19.16
C ARG A 121 -8.08 5.65 -18.25
N VAL A 122 -7.97 5.39 -16.96
CA VAL A 122 -7.40 6.31 -15.97
C VAL A 122 -5.88 6.15 -16.03
N THR A 123 -5.19 7.21 -16.42
CA THR A 123 -3.74 7.21 -16.58
C THR A 123 -3.02 7.53 -15.27
N PHE A 124 -1.72 7.26 -15.20
CA PHE A 124 -0.89 7.72 -14.09
C PHE A 124 -0.93 9.25 -13.95
N HIS A 125 -0.98 9.98 -15.06
CA HIS A 125 -1.11 11.44 -15.05
C HIS A 125 -2.44 11.88 -14.40
N ASP A 126 -3.54 11.19 -14.70
CA ASP A 126 -4.84 11.44 -14.06
C ASP A 126 -4.74 11.25 -12.55
N ILE A 127 -4.19 10.11 -12.11
CA ILE A 127 -4.04 9.76 -10.69
C ILE A 127 -3.19 10.79 -9.95
N GLN A 128 -2.11 11.29 -10.57
CA GLN A 128 -1.23 12.28 -9.96
C GLN A 128 -1.85 13.69 -9.89
N ASN A 129 -2.73 14.05 -10.82
CA ASN A 129 -3.12 15.45 -11.01
C ASN A 129 -4.60 15.75 -10.72
N LYS A 130 -5.52 14.82 -11.00
CA LYS A 130 -6.93 15.00 -10.70
C LYS A 130 -7.16 14.97 -9.19
N LYS A 131 -7.98 15.89 -8.70
CA LYS A 131 -8.37 15.95 -7.28
C LYS A 131 -9.58 15.10 -6.96
N ASP A 132 -10.44 14.85 -7.92
CA ASP A 132 -11.66 14.07 -7.78
C ASP A 132 -11.73 13.09 -8.94
N MET A 133 -11.91 11.81 -8.64
CA MET A 133 -12.01 10.75 -9.64
C MET A 133 -12.78 9.56 -9.13
N LYS A 134 -13.37 8.81 -10.05
CA LYS A 134 -14.10 7.57 -9.78
C LYS A 134 -13.52 6.38 -10.56
N PRO A 135 -12.36 5.85 -10.14
CA PRO A 135 -11.72 4.74 -10.83
C PRO A 135 -12.41 3.42 -10.50
N ILE A 136 -12.44 2.54 -11.50
CA ILE A 136 -12.76 1.12 -11.38
C ILE A 136 -11.44 0.37 -11.37
N LEU A 137 -11.14 -0.25 -10.23
CA LEU A 137 -9.97 -1.12 -10.06
C LEU A 137 -10.40 -2.57 -10.24
N LYS A 138 -9.76 -3.29 -11.15
CA LYS A 138 -10.04 -4.71 -11.42
C LYS A 138 -8.97 -5.59 -10.82
N PHE A 139 -9.38 -6.70 -10.22
CA PHE A 139 -8.50 -7.70 -9.62
C PHE A 139 -8.86 -9.05 -10.19
N GLN A 140 -7.88 -9.84 -10.60
CA GLN A 140 -8.10 -11.22 -11.06
C GLN A 140 -7.55 -12.21 -10.04
N THR A 141 -8.37 -13.17 -9.65
CA THR A 141 -7.99 -14.22 -8.71
C THR A 141 -8.59 -15.57 -9.09
N ASP A 142 -8.10 -16.64 -8.50
CA ASP A 142 -8.68 -17.97 -8.65
C ASP A 142 -10.03 -18.04 -7.94
N LYS A 143 -11.03 -18.53 -8.65
CA LYS A 143 -12.40 -18.62 -8.15
C LYS A 143 -12.50 -19.48 -6.89
N LYS A 144 -11.81 -20.64 -6.85
CA LYS A 144 -11.87 -21.57 -5.71
C LYS A 144 -11.25 -20.96 -4.45
N GLN A 145 -10.24 -20.12 -4.60
CA GLN A 145 -9.63 -19.40 -3.48
C GLN A 145 -10.57 -18.34 -2.91
N LEU A 146 -11.20 -17.55 -3.78
CA LEU A 146 -12.13 -16.50 -3.36
C LEU A 146 -13.40 -17.09 -2.72
N ASP A 147 -14.01 -18.10 -3.33
CA ASP A 147 -15.25 -18.73 -2.85
C ASP A 147 -15.09 -19.39 -1.47
N LYS A 148 -13.90 -19.91 -1.14
CA LYS A 148 -13.60 -20.50 0.17
C LYS A 148 -13.28 -19.45 1.24
N SER A 149 -13.09 -18.20 0.84
CA SER A 149 -12.61 -17.15 1.73
C SER A 149 -13.73 -16.42 2.42
N LYS A 150 -13.93 -16.70 3.72
CA LYS A 150 -14.96 -16.04 4.53
C LYS A 150 -14.66 -14.57 4.86
N ASN A 151 -13.42 -14.10 4.63
CA ASN A 151 -12.96 -12.77 5.04
C ASN A 151 -12.13 -12.08 3.94
N ALA A 152 -12.41 -12.39 2.67
CA ALA A 152 -11.83 -11.67 1.55
C ALA A 152 -12.19 -10.19 1.66
N ARG A 153 -11.20 -9.31 1.45
CA ARG A 153 -11.37 -7.87 1.65
C ARG A 153 -10.55 -7.06 0.68
N VAL A 154 -11.15 -5.99 0.18
CA VAL A 154 -10.40 -4.92 -0.46
C VAL A 154 -9.79 -4.08 0.64
N SER A 155 -8.48 -3.86 0.60
CA SER A 155 -7.78 -2.99 1.52
C SER A 155 -7.14 -1.83 0.81
N PHE A 156 -7.17 -0.66 1.44
CA PHE A 156 -6.51 0.54 0.99
C PHE A 156 -5.59 1.05 2.11
N MET A 157 -4.28 0.99 1.87
CA MET A 157 -3.25 1.43 2.81
C MET A 157 -2.92 2.90 2.61
N ILE A 158 -3.33 3.75 3.53
CA ILE A 158 -3.15 5.20 3.42
C ILE A 158 -1.99 5.65 4.31
N PRO A 159 -0.95 6.31 3.73
CA PRO A 159 0.15 6.85 4.51
C PRO A 159 -0.30 8.05 5.35
N ASN A 160 0.20 8.11 6.58
CA ASN A 160 0.08 9.26 7.48
C ASN A 160 1.45 9.50 8.12
N GLY A 161 2.25 10.37 7.50
CA GLY A 161 3.67 10.53 7.84
C GLY A 161 4.45 9.24 7.61
N LYS A 162 5.01 8.67 8.69
CA LYS A 162 5.77 7.41 8.65
C LYS A 162 4.93 6.16 8.93
N HIS A 163 3.65 6.33 9.24
CA HIS A 163 2.74 5.23 9.58
C HIS A 163 1.72 5.01 8.47
N TYR A 164 1.07 3.85 8.48
CA TYR A 164 -0.02 3.53 7.57
C TYR A 164 -1.27 3.14 8.35
N THR A 165 -2.41 3.60 7.86
CA THR A 165 -3.72 3.06 8.27
C THR A 165 -4.23 2.19 7.13
N LYS A 166 -4.52 0.92 7.42
CA LYS A 166 -5.12 -0.01 6.46
C LYS A 166 -6.62 0.05 6.61
N TYR A 167 -7.31 0.62 5.64
CA TYR A 167 -8.77 0.57 5.60
C TYR A 167 -9.19 -0.68 4.86
N SER A 168 -10.10 -1.47 5.42
CA SER A 168 -10.51 -2.73 4.84
C SER A 168 -12.03 -2.83 4.73
N LEU A 169 -12.51 -3.25 3.55
CA LEU A 169 -13.90 -3.56 3.26
C LEU A 169 -14.01 -5.05 2.95
N LEU A 170 -14.85 -5.77 3.69
CA LEU A 170 -15.19 -7.17 3.37
C LEU A 170 -15.95 -7.22 2.05
N ILE A 171 -15.54 -8.13 1.17
CA ILE A 171 -16.17 -8.34 -0.14
C ILE A 171 -16.83 -9.72 -0.14
N ASN A 172 -18.00 -9.80 0.47
CA ASN A 172 -18.81 -11.03 0.51
C ASN A 172 -19.38 -11.34 -0.87
#